data_AF-A0A7Y2T4U2-F1
#
_entry.id   AF-A0A7Y2T4U2-F1
#
_cell.length_a   1.000
_cell.length_b   1.000
_cell.length_c   1.000
_cell.angle_alpha   90.00
_cell.angle_beta   90.00
_cell.angle_gamma   90.00
#
_symmetry.space_group_name_H-M   'P 1'
#
loop_
_entity.id
_entity.type
_entity.pdbx_description
1 polymer ?
#
loop_
_entity_poly.entity_id
_entity_poly.type
_entity_poly.pdbx_seq_one_letter_code
_entity_poly.pdbx_strand_id
1 'polypeptide(L)' 'MSLKGFHLLFITLATLLCVFVVLWAFVLESASGAGLKVFGSTCAVAAIFLPLYGIRFYRKAQKI' A
#
# COMPACT_ATOMS: atom_id res chain seq x y z
N MET A 1 -13.53 -19.80 5.18
CA MET A 1 -13.18 -18.39 5.50
C MET A 1 -13.75 -17.50 4.41
N SER A 2 -14.40 -16.39 4.77
CA SER A 2 -14.95 -15.46 3.77
C SER A 2 -13.81 -14.86 2.94
N LEU A 3 -13.82 -15.11 1.62
CA LEU A 3 -12.84 -14.58 0.65
C LEU A 3 -12.59 -13.07 0.81
N LYS A 4 -13.62 -12.36 1.29
CA LYS A 4 -13.64 -10.92 1.59
C LYS A 4 -12.64 -10.54 2.69
N GLY A 5 -12.54 -11.34 3.75
CA GLY A 5 -11.66 -11.06 4.90
C GLY A 5 -10.19 -11.22 4.54
N PHE A 6 -9.84 -12.28 3.79
CA PHE A 6 -8.49 -12.49 3.30
C PHE A 6 -8.04 -11.37 2.35
N HIS A 7 -8.91 -10.93 1.44
CA HIS A 7 -8.63 -9.81 0.54
C HIS A 7 -8.34 -8.51 1.30
N LEU A 8 -9.12 -8.23 2.36
CA LEU A 8 -8.92 -7.03 3.15
C LEU A 8 -7.58 -7.06 3.91
N LEU A 9 -7.24 -8.20 4.52
CA LEU A 9 -5.96 -8.39 5.19
C LEU A 9 -4.77 -8.25 4.22
N PHE A 10 -4.90 -8.82 3.02
CA PHE A 10 -3.88 -8.69 1.98
C PHE A 10 -3.65 -7.23 1.58
N ILE A 11 -4.72 -6.47 1.37
CA ILE A 11 -4.62 -5.04 1.04
C ILE A 11 -3.93 -4.28 2.17
N THR A 12 -4.31 -4.52 3.42
CA THR A 12 -3.72 -3.84 4.58
C THR A 12 -2.22 -4.15 4.73
N LEU A 13 -1.82 -5.41 4.58
CA LEU A 13 -0.42 -5.82 4.60
C LEU A 13 0.38 -5.18 3.46
N ALA A 14 -0.17 -5.19 2.24
CA ALA A 14 0.48 -4.59 1.08
C ALA A 14 0.63 -3.07 1.23
N THR A 15 -0.36 -2.38 1.82
CA THR A 15 -0.24 -0.95 2.14
C THR A 15 0.84 -0.68 3.16
N LEU A 16 0.91 -1.48 4.23
CA LEU A 16 1.89 -1.30 5.30
C LEU A 16 3.31 -1.48 4.76
N LEU A 17 3.50 -2.47 3.87
CA LEU A 17 4.75 -2.72 3.19
C LEU A 17 5.11 -1.58 2.24
N CYS A 18 4.17 -1.07 1.43
CA CYS A 18 4.42 0.08 0.55
C CYS A 18 4.79 1.34 1.35
N VAL A 19 4.08 1.63 2.45
CA VAL A 19 4.40 2.77 3.32
C VAL A 19 5.81 2.63 3.90
N PHE A 20 6.18 1.43 4.35
CA PHE A 20 7.53 1.17 4.86
C PHE A 20 8.60 1.38 3.79
N VAL A 21 8.37 0.92 2.55
CA VAL A 21 9.30 1.13 1.43
C VAL A 21 9.43 2.61 1.08
N VAL A 22 8.34 3.38 1.11
CA VAL A 22 8.38 4.83 0.90
C VAL A 22 9.18 5.50 2.00
N LEU A 23 8.93 5.13 3.26
CA LEU A 23 9.67 5.68 4.40
C LEU A 23 11.16 5.36 4.29
N TRP A 24 11.51 4.12 3.91
CA TRP A 24 12.90 3.72 3.71
C TRP A 24 13.54 4.51 2.56
N ALA A 25 12.90 4.54 1.39
CA ALA A 25 13.43 5.17 0.19
C ALA A 25 13.67 6.68 0.34
N PHE A 26 12.90 7.37 1.18
CA PHE A 26 12.98 8.82 1.35
C PHE A 26 13.60 9.29 2.68
N VAL A 27 13.49 8.51 3.76
CA VAL A 27 13.94 8.91 5.11
C VAL A 27 15.26 8.25 5.50
N LEU A 28 15.41 6.96 5.22
CA LEU A 28 16.58 6.18 5.66
C LEU A 28 17.71 6.18 4.63
N GLU A 29 17.39 6.23 3.34
CA GLU A 29 18.37 6.12 2.25
C GLU A 29 18.56 7.45 1.51
N SER A 30 19.30 8.38 2.14
CA SER A 30 19.58 9.72 1.57
C SER A 30 20.46 9.68 0.31
N ALA A 31 21.20 8.59 0.09
CA ALA A 31 22.13 8.38 -1.04
C ALA A 31 21.57 7.41 -2.10
N SER A 32 20.24 7.22 -2.15
CA SER A 32 19.66 6.21 -3.01
C SER A 32 19.81 6.55 -4.50
N GLY A 33 20.27 5.57 -5.30
CA GLY A 33 20.38 5.70 -6.75
C GLY A 33 19.02 5.95 -7.39
N ALA A 34 19.00 6.54 -8.59
CA ALA A 34 17.78 6.97 -9.29
C ALA A 34 16.67 5.89 -9.34
N GLY A 35 17.04 4.60 -9.44
CA GLY A 35 16.10 3.49 -9.41
C GLY A 35 15.30 3.35 -8.11
N LEU A 36 15.91 3.60 -6.96
CA LEU A 36 15.27 3.46 -5.66
C LEU A 36 14.28 4.61 -5.40
N LYS A 37 14.56 5.81 -5.91
CA LYS A 37 13.61 6.93 -5.96
C LYS A 37 12.37 6.64 -6.82
N VAL A 38 12.55 6.05 -8.00
CA VAL A 38 11.44 5.66 -8.89
C VAL A 38 10.60 4.54 -8.27
N PHE A 39 11.25 3.57 -7.63
CA PHE A 39 10.56 2.49 -6.93
C PHE A 39 9.76 3.03 -5.72
N GLY A 40 10.38 3.91 -4.93
CA GLY A 40 9.74 4.60 -3.81
C GLY A 40 8.55 5.45 -4.25
N SER A 41 8.64 6.19 -5.36
CA SER A 41 7.51 6.99 -5.87
C SER A 41 6.34 6.11 -6.34
N THR A 42 6.64 4.98 -6.98
CA THR A 42 5.62 4.01 -7.41
C THR A 42 4.94 3.37 -6.20
N CYS A 43 5.70 3.01 -5.16
CA CYS A 43 5.17 2.54 -3.90
C CYS A 43 4.35 3.61 -3.16
N ALA A 44 4.67 4.90 -3.29
CA ALA A 44 3.88 5.99 -2.71
C ALA A 44 2.50 6.09 -3.37
N VAL A 45 2.45 5.97 -4.71
CA VAL A 45 1.18 5.92 -5.45
C VAL A 45 0.39 4.68 -5.01
N ALA A 46 1.01 3.51 -4.98
CA ALA A 46 0.38 2.27 -4.53
C ALA A 46 -0.16 2.39 -3.09
N ALA A 47 0.60 3.00 -2.18
CA ALA A 47 0.21 3.23 -0.78
C ALA A 47 -1.03 4.11 -0.63
N ILE A 48 -1.39 4.94 -1.62
CA ILE A 48 -2.61 5.76 -1.63
C ILE A 48 -3.78 5.02 -2.30
N PHE A 49 -3.53 4.36 -3.43
CA PHE A 49 -4.59 3.66 -4.17
C PHE A 49 -5.07 2.38 -3.47
N LEU A 50 -4.19 1.61 -2.84
CA LEU A 50 -4.55 0.39 -2.13
C LEU A 50 -5.52 0.61 -0.94
N PRO A 51 -5.29 1.57 -0.01
CA PRO A 51 -6.24 1.79 1.09
C PRO A 51 -7.54 2.42 0.57
N LEU A 52 -7.51 3.27 -0.47
CA LEU A 52 -8.72 3.76 -1.11
C LEU A 52 -9.56 2.60 -1.70
N TYR A 53 -8.91 1.62 -2.34
CA TYR A 53 -9.57 0.42 -2.84
C TYR A 53 -10.11 -0.45 -1.69
N GLY A 54 -9.31 -0.66 -0.64
CA GLY A 54 -9.72 -1.40 0.57
C GLY A 54 -10.94 -0.78 1.26
N ILE A 55 -10.96 0.55 1.42
CA ILE A 55 -12.10 1.28 2.02
C ILE A 55 -13.34 1.16 1.13
N ARG A 56 -13.21 1.31 -0.20
CA ARG A 56 -14.34 1.14 -1.12
C ARG A 56 -14.89 -0.28 -1.09
N PHE A 57 -14.01 -1.29 -1.05
CA PHE A 57 -14.40 -2.68 -0.95
C PHE A 57 -15.10 -2.98 0.38
N TYR A 58 -14.57 -2.47 1.51
CA TYR A 58 -15.17 -2.59 2.83
C TYR A 58 -16.57 -1.96 2.88
N ARG A 59 -16.70 -0.71 2.40
CA ARG A 59 -17.99 -0.02 2.32
C ARG A 59 -18.99 -0.75 1.44
N LYS A 60 -18.54 -1.34 0.31
CA LYS A 60 -19.41 -2.13 -0.57
C LYS A 60 -19.80 -3.46 0.06
N ALA A 61 -18.90 -4.09 0.80
CA ALA A 61 -19.13 -5.36 1.48
C ALA A 61 -20.04 -5.24 2.72
N GLN A 62 -20.06 -4.07 3.39
CA GLN A 62 -20.96 -3.78 4.51
C GLN A 62 -22.37 -3.34 4.08
N LYS A 63 -22.53 -2.88 2.83
CA LYS A 63 -23.79 -2.37 2.28
C LYS A 63 -24.61 -3.46 1.57
N ILE A 64 -24.11 -4.69 1.52
CA ILE A 64 -24.76 -5.91 1.01
C ILE A 64 -25.08 -6.77 2.22
#